data_AF-A0A0K0FT67-F1
#
_entry.id   AF-A0A0K0FT67-F1
#
_cell.length_a   1.000
_cell.length_b   1.000
_cell.length_c   1.000
_cell.angle_alpha   90.00
_cell.angle_beta   90.00
_cell.angle_gamma   90.00
#
_symmetry.space_group_name_H-M   'P 1'
#
loop_
_entity.id
_entity.type
_entity.pdbx_description
1 polymer ?
#
loop_
_entity_poly.entity_id
_entity_poly.type
_entity_poly.pdbx_seq_one_letter_code
_entity_poly.pdbx_strand_id
1 'polypeptide(L)'
;MVTIHFFTILRTFTYSFFIPYVSSHWFDHSGCSNLYYFNFCSFCYSIDNVMYFLSYVSYYERCEFIRIGNQRDIPKKEISRQEDAFMSRQSEYARKRYEDYKKNQLENEREEKLRLDLRAQRLSQEAKSLYEKVYSILNNTEVTIRQEYQLVHTTINEAKFKAVVEASEFIPAKYFANTFGGLFAFHIHDNPFDCYYC
;
A
#
# COMPACT_ATOMS: atom_id res chain seq x y z
N MET A 1 -39.51 22.51 -49.16
CA MET A 1 -38.50 21.57 -48.63
C MET A 1 -38.11 22.02 -47.23
N VAL A 2 -38.93 21.75 -46.21
CA VAL A 2 -38.64 22.09 -44.80
C VAL A 2 -39.37 21.07 -43.91
N THR A 3 -38.84 19.86 -43.81
CA THR A 3 -39.45 18.79 -42.99
C THR A 3 -38.40 17.79 -42.49
N ILE A 4 -37.19 18.24 -42.13
CA ILE A 4 -36.14 17.33 -41.62
C ILE A 4 -35.48 17.84 -40.30
N HIS A 5 -35.73 19.06 -39.84
CA HIS A 5 -35.01 19.59 -38.67
C HIS A 5 -35.74 19.55 -37.32
N PHE A 6 -36.98 19.05 -37.25
CA PHE A 6 -37.72 19.02 -35.98
C PHE A 6 -37.58 17.72 -35.16
N PHE A 7 -37.09 16.62 -35.75
CA PHE A 7 -37.00 15.33 -35.05
C PHE A 7 -35.70 15.11 -34.28
N THR A 8 -34.65 15.88 -34.55
CA THR A 8 -33.32 15.65 -33.94
C THR A 8 -33.12 16.41 -32.63
N ILE A 9 -33.87 17.48 -32.38
CA ILE A 9 -33.73 18.30 -31.17
C ILE A 9 -34.50 17.70 -29.98
N LEU A 10 -35.54 16.90 -30.24
CA LEU A 10 -36.35 16.30 -29.16
C LEU A 10 -35.73 15.02 -28.57
N ARG A 11 -34.78 14.36 -29.27
CA ARG A 11 -34.14 13.12 -28.78
C ARG A 11 -32.90 13.35 -27.90
N THR A 12 -32.31 14.53 -27.95
CA THR A 12 -31.12 14.87 -27.14
C THR A 12 -31.47 15.43 -25.77
N PHE A 13 -32.71 15.91 -25.56
CA PHE A 13 -33.09 16.53 -24.28
C PHE A 13 -33.70 15.59 -23.23
N THR A 14 -34.06 14.35 -23.58
CA THR A 14 -34.65 13.40 -22.62
C THR A 14 -33.64 12.45 -21.98
N TYR A 15 -32.38 12.45 -22.43
CA TYR A 15 -31.31 11.64 -21.80
C TYR A 15 -30.56 12.37 -20.68
N SER A 16 -30.75 13.68 -20.53
CA SER A 16 -30.04 14.48 -19.50
C SER A 16 -30.72 14.47 -18.13
N PHE A 17 -31.90 13.86 -17.99
CA PHE A 17 -32.65 13.83 -16.72
C PHE A 17 -32.55 12.50 -15.95
N PHE A 18 -31.76 11.54 -16.44
CA PHE A 18 -31.43 10.30 -15.73
C PHE A 18 -29.93 10.12 -15.55
N ILE A 19 -29.20 11.21 -15.29
CA ILE A 19 -27.93 11.07 -14.62
C ILE A 19 -28.30 10.86 -13.14
N PRO A 20 -28.18 9.64 -12.58
CA PRO A 20 -28.30 9.50 -11.13
C PRO A 20 -27.30 10.48 -10.53
N TYR A 21 -27.75 11.33 -9.61
CA TYR A 21 -26.88 12.20 -8.83
C TYR A 21 -25.72 11.35 -8.34
N VAL A 22 -24.56 11.51 -8.97
CA VAL A 22 -23.34 10.85 -8.55
C VAL A 22 -23.02 11.54 -7.23
N SER A 23 -23.39 10.87 -6.13
CA SER A 23 -23.10 11.31 -4.78
C SER A 23 -21.62 11.72 -4.71
N SER A 24 -21.33 12.83 -4.04
CA SER A 24 -19.96 13.27 -3.78
C SER A 24 -19.09 12.22 -3.05
N HIS A 25 -19.68 11.10 -2.58
CA HIS A 25 -18.94 9.92 -2.11
C HIS A 25 -18.05 9.25 -3.17
N TRP A 26 -18.21 9.54 -4.46
CA TRP A 26 -17.31 9.01 -5.50
C TRP A 26 -15.95 9.74 -5.58
N PHE A 27 -15.84 10.93 -4.99
CA PHE A 27 -14.61 11.72 -4.92
C PHE A 27 -14.02 11.79 -3.52
N ASP A 28 -14.55 11.00 -2.59
CA ASP A 28 -13.82 10.78 -1.35
C ASP A 28 -12.55 9.98 -1.68
N HIS A 29 -11.44 10.30 -1.03
CA HIS A 29 -10.10 9.73 -1.20
C HIS A 29 -10.04 8.23 -0.88
N SER A 30 -10.85 7.42 -1.55
CA SER A 30 -10.87 5.98 -1.37
C SER A 30 -9.67 5.41 -2.12
N GLY A 31 -8.86 4.58 -1.47
CA GLY A 31 -7.80 3.81 -2.13
C GLY A 31 -8.31 2.92 -3.29
N CYS A 32 -9.63 2.90 -3.53
CA CYS A 32 -10.31 2.26 -4.64
C CYS A 32 -10.29 3.11 -5.92
N SER A 33 -10.06 4.42 -5.87
CA SER A 33 -9.90 5.25 -7.08
C SER A 33 -8.65 4.87 -7.88
N ASN A 34 -7.66 4.24 -7.25
CA ASN A 34 -6.54 3.62 -7.96
C ASN A 34 -6.96 2.38 -8.77
N LEU A 35 -8.09 1.72 -8.48
CA LEU A 35 -8.65 0.66 -9.33
C LEU A 35 -9.14 1.17 -10.70
N TYR A 36 -9.38 2.47 -10.86
CA TYR A 36 -9.57 3.04 -12.20
C TYR A 36 -8.31 2.86 -13.06
N TYR A 37 -7.10 2.96 -12.49
CA TYR A 37 -5.86 2.64 -13.21
C TYR A 37 -5.72 1.15 -13.55
N PHE A 38 -6.34 0.26 -12.78
CA PHE A 38 -6.36 -1.19 -13.09
C PHE A 38 -7.23 -1.52 -14.32
N ASN A 39 -8.25 -0.70 -14.63
CA ASN A 39 -9.15 -0.94 -15.76
C ASN A 39 -8.71 -0.28 -17.08
N PHE A 40 -7.85 0.74 -17.05
CA PHE A 40 -7.44 1.48 -18.26
C PHE A 40 -6.15 0.98 -18.91
N CYS A 41 -5.52 -0.07 -18.38
CA CYS A 41 -4.25 -0.56 -18.91
C CYS A 41 -4.29 -2.06 -19.22
N SER A 42 -4.69 -2.41 -20.43
CA SER A 42 -4.61 -3.78 -20.99
C SER A 42 -3.18 -4.36 -21.00
N PHE A 43 -2.16 -3.51 -20.82
CA PHE A 43 -0.73 -3.88 -20.77
C PHE A 43 -0.14 -3.90 -19.36
N CYS A 44 -0.91 -3.55 -18.31
CA CYS A 44 -0.41 -3.50 -16.92
C CYS A 44 -0.65 -4.81 -16.14
N TYR A 45 -1.23 -5.81 -16.82
CA TYR A 45 -1.35 -7.18 -16.34
C TYR A 45 -0.09 -7.97 -16.68
N SER A 46 1.06 -7.54 -16.15
CA SER A 46 2.16 -8.49 -15.98
C SER A 46 1.77 -9.48 -14.88
N ILE A 47 2.20 -10.74 -15.01
CA ILE A 47 2.20 -11.74 -13.93
C ILE A 47 2.96 -11.20 -12.70
N ASP A 48 3.83 -10.20 -12.90
CA ASP A 48 4.60 -9.51 -11.87
C ASP A 48 3.77 -8.46 -11.07
N ASN A 49 2.51 -8.23 -11.43
CA ASN A 49 1.67 -7.28 -10.69
C ASN A 49 1.24 -7.90 -9.35
N VAL A 50 1.54 -7.19 -8.25
CA VAL A 50 1.45 -7.62 -6.84
C VAL A 50 0.05 -8.10 -6.44
N MET A 51 -1.00 -7.93 -7.25
CA MET A 51 -2.35 -8.46 -6.91
C MET A 51 -3.10 -9.03 -8.11
N TYR A 52 -2.41 -9.65 -9.07
CA TYR A 52 -3.04 -10.19 -10.30
C TYR A 52 -4.27 -11.10 -10.03
N PHE A 53 -4.29 -11.83 -8.90
CA PHE A 53 -5.42 -12.68 -8.51
C PHE A 53 -6.76 -11.91 -8.39
N LEU A 54 -6.73 -10.60 -8.09
CA LEU A 54 -7.93 -9.77 -8.03
C LEU A 54 -8.65 -9.63 -9.38
N SER A 55 -7.96 -9.89 -10.50
CA SER A 55 -8.60 -9.92 -11.82
C SER A 55 -9.70 -10.99 -11.92
N TYR A 56 -9.65 -12.03 -11.08
CA TYR A 56 -10.63 -13.11 -11.00
C TYR A 56 -11.69 -12.92 -9.91
N VAL A 57 -11.61 -11.82 -9.17
CA VAL A 57 -12.64 -11.35 -8.23
C VAL A 57 -13.56 -10.37 -8.96
N SER A 58 -14.85 -10.38 -8.63
CA SER A 58 -15.81 -9.48 -9.27
C SER A 58 -15.41 -8.03 -9.03
N TYR A 59 -15.61 -7.17 -10.03
CA TYR A 59 -15.14 -5.78 -9.96
C TYR A 59 -15.65 -5.04 -8.73
N TYR A 60 -16.91 -5.27 -8.35
CA TYR A 60 -17.55 -4.65 -7.18
C TYR A 60 -16.96 -5.09 -5.84
N GLU A 61 -16.34 -6.28 -5.77
CA GLU A 61 -15.79 -6.85 -4.53
C GLU A 61 -14.28 -6.59 -4.37
N ARG A 62 -13.55 -6.25 -5.44
CA ARG A 62 -12.09 -5.99 -5.37
C ARG A 62 -11.73 -4.91 -4.35
N CYS A 63 -12.57 -3.88 -4.26
CA CYS A 63 -12.43 -2.79 -3.29
C CYS A 63 -12.43 -3.30 -1.84
N GLU A 64 -13.18 -4.35 -1.55
CA GLU A 64 -13.28 -4.91 -0.21
C GLU A 64 -11.96 -5.56 0.22
N PHE A 65 -11.32 -6.34 -0.66
CA PHE A 65 -10.00 -6.92 -0.39
C PHE A 65 -8.99 -5.81 -0.04
N ILE A 66 -8.92 -4.76 -0.87
CA ILE A 66 -8.00 -3.63 -0.65
C ILE A 66 -8.34 -2.88 0.64
N ARG A 67 -9.63 -2.74 0.97
CA ARG A 67 -10.07 -2.11 2.22
C ARG A 67 -9.64 -2.92 3.44
N ILE A 68 -9.72 -4.25 3.37
CA ILE A 68 -9.24 -5.15 4.43
C ILE A 68 -7.73 -4.95 4.63
N GLY A 69 -6.94 -5.03 3.55
CA GLY A 69 -5.48 -4.85 3.58
C GLY A 69 -5.00 -3.51 4.15
N ASN A 70 -5.83 -2.46 4.06
CA ASN A 70 -5.49 -1.11 4.51
C ASN A 70 -5.95 -0.76 5.94
N GLN A 71 -6.55 -1.71 6.68
CA GLN A 71 -6.97 -1.44 8.05
C GLN A 71 -5.76 -1.14 8.94
N ARG A 72 -5.72 0.04 9.57
CA ARG A 72 -4.55 0.50 10.32
C ARG A 72 -4.57 0.15 11.81
N ASP A 73 -5.75 -0.20 12.33
CA ASP A 73 -6.05 -0.28 13.75
C ASP A 73 -6.27 -1.71 14.26
N ILE A 74 -6.07 -2.71 13.40
CA ILE A 74 -6.11 -4.12 13.77
C ILE A 74 -4.74 -4.79 13.54
N PRO A 75 -4.42 -5.88 14.27
CA PRO A 75 -3.17 -6.59 14.08
C PRO A 75 -2.99 -7.08 12.63
N LYS A 76 -1.76 -7.07 12.11
CA LYS A 76 -1.47 -7.56 10.75
C LYS A 76 -1.91 -9.01 10.52
N LYS A 77 -1.79 -9.87 11.53
CA LYS A 77 -2.30 -11.25 11.46
C LYS A 77 -3.82 -11.31 11.23
N GLU A 78 -4.55 -10.35 11.79
CA GLU A 78 -6.00 -10.28 11.67
C GLU A 78 -6.41 -9.77 10.29
N ILE A 79 -5.65 -8.84 9.71
CA ILE A 79 -5.79 -8.43 8.31
C ILE A 79 -5.65 -9.65 7.39
N SER A 80 -4.56 -10.41 7.55
CA SER A 80 -4.34 -11.62 6.74
C SER A 80 -5.46 -12.64 6.90
N ARG A 81 -5.99 -12.83 8.12
CA ARG A 81 -7.14 -13.70 8.37
C ARG A 81 -8.41 -13.22 7.66
N GLN A 82 -8.66 -11.91 7.64
CA GLN A 82 -9.81 -11.33 6.95
C GLN A 82 -9.68 -11.45 5.42
N GLU A 83 -8.47 -11.27 4.87
CA GLU A 83 -8.20 -11.50 3.45
C GLU A 83 -8.42 -12.97 3.06
N ASP A 84 -7.93 -13.91 3.87
CA ASP A 84 -8.15 -15.34 3.67
C ASP A 84 -9.65 -15.68 3.70
N ALA A 85 -10.41 -15.12 4.66
CA ALA A 85 -11.84 -15.32 4.79
C ALA A 85 -12.68 -14.63 3.69
N PHE A 86 -12.14 -13.57 3.08
CA PHE A 86 -12.72 -12.96 1.88
C PHE A 86 -12.48 -13.87 0.67
N MET A 87 -11.24 -14.32 0.47
CA MET A 87 -10.86 -15.15 -0.68
C MET A 87 -11.48 -16.54 -0.65
N SER A 88 -11.81 -17.08 0.52
CA SER A 88 -12.49 -18.39 0.64
C SER A 88 -13.89 -18.41 0.03
N ARG A 89 -14.52 -17.24 -0.15
CA ARG A 89 -15.86 -17.08 -0.74
C ARG A 89 -15.82 -16.83 -2.25
N GLN A 90 -14.63 -16.63 -2.80
CA GLN A 90 -14.42 -16.35 -4.21
C GLN A 90 -14.43 -17.64 -5.04
N SER A 91 -14.39 -17.49 -6.36
CA SER A 91 -14.28 -18.64 -7.27
C SER A 91 -13.06 -19.51 -6.96
N GLU A 92 -13.14 -20.81 -7.26
CA GLU A 92 -12.01 -21.74 -7.07
C GLU A 92 -10.73 -21.23 -7.76
N TYR A 93 -10.90 -20.67 -8.96
CA TYR A 93 -9.79 -20.10 -9.71
C TYR A 93 -9.18 -18.89 -8.99
N ALA A 94 -9.98 -17.96 -8.48
CA ALA A 94 -9.50 -16.81 -7.72
C ALA A 94 -8.76 -17.22 -6.44
N ARG A 95 -9.30 -18.22 -5.71
CA ARG A 95 -8.68 -18.77 -4.50
C ARG A 95 -7.31 -19.39 -4.81
N LYS A 96 -7.20 -20.22 -5.85
CA LYS A 96 -5.94 -20.81 -6.27
C LYS A 96 -4.88 -19.76 -6.62
N ARG A 97 -5.25 -18.71 -7.36
CA ARG A 97 -4.31 -17.62 -7.72
C ARG A 97 -3.89 -16.80 -6.51
N TYR A 98 -4.74 -16.66 -5.50
CA TYR A 98 -4.37 -16.02 -4.24
C TYR A 98 -3.41 -16.89 -3.40
N GLU A 99 -3.60 -18.21 -3.38
CA GLU A 99 -2.66 -19.14 -2.75
C GLU A 99 -1.28 -19.09 -3.42
N ASP A 100 -1.24 -19.13 -4.76
CA ASP A 100 -0.01 -18.94 -5.55
C ASP A 100 0.66 -17.60 -5.21
N TYR A 101 -0.14 -16.52 -5.14
CA TYR A 101 0.34 -15.20 -4.78
C TYR A 101 0.97 -15.17 -3.38
N LYS A 102 0.32 -15.72 -2.35
CA LYS A 102 0.87 -15.79 -0.98
C LYS A 102 2.18 -16.56 -0.94
N LYS A 103 2.27 -17.67 -1.66
CA LYS A 103 3.49 -18.47 -1.74
C LYS A 103 4.63 -17.69 -2.39
N ASN A 104 4.37 -17.06 -3.53
CA ASN A 104 5.37 -16.27 -4.25
C ASN A 104 5.83 -15.05 -3.43
N GLN A 105 4.91 -14.37 -2.72
CA GLN A 105 5.27 -13.28 -1.82
C GLN A 105 6.19 -13.75 -0.70
N LEU A 106 5.86 -14.86 -0.04
CA LEU A 106 6.70 -15.41 1.02
C LEU A 106 8.11 -15.80 0.51
N GLU A 107 8.20 -16.39 -0.69
CA GLU A 107 9.47 -16.71 -1.33
C GLU A 107 10.29 -15.45 -1.64
N ASN A 108 9.66 -14.44 -2.26
CA ASN A 108 10.30 -13.17 -2.58
C ASN A 108 10.76 -12.42 -1.32
N GLU A 109 9.91 -12.32 -0.29
CA GLU A 109 10.26 -11.67 0.98
C GLU A 109 11.46 -12.36 1.65
N ARG A 110 11.52 -13.70 1.61
CA ARG A 110 12.65 -14.46 2.13
C ARG A 110 13.93 -14.18 1.35
N GLU A 111 13.87 -14.18 0.01
CA GLU A 111 15.03 -13.93 -0.84
C GLU A 111 15.55 -12.50 -0.69
N GLU A 112 14.65 -11.51 -0.67
CA GLU A 112 15.02 -10.12 -0.45
C GLU A 112 15.61 -9.90 0.93
N LYS A 113 15.01 -10.50 1.97
CA LYS A 113 15.54 -10.43 3.35
C LYS A 113 16.93 -11.06 3.44
N LEU A 114 17.16 -12.20 2.80
CA LEU A 114 18.47 -12.84 2.77
C LEU A 114 19.52 -11.93 2.10
N ARG A 115 19.17 -11.31 0.97
CA ARG A 115 20.05 -10.37 0.27
C ARG A 115 20.38 -9.15 1.13
N LEU A 116 19.39 -8.62 1.85
CA LEU A 116 19.58 -7.50 2.79
C LEU A 116 20.45 -7.91 3.97
N ASP A 117 20.22 -9.09 4.56
CA ASP A 117 21.01 -9.61 5.68
C ASP A 117 22.48 -9.79 5.32
N LEU A 118 22.78 -10.31 4.13
CA LEU A 118 24.16 -10.45 3.65
C LEU A 118 24.86 -9.10 3.52
N ARG A 119 24.17 -8.08 2.99
CA ARG A 119 24.71 -6.73 2.87
C ARG A 119 24.86 -6.04 4.23
N ALA A 120 23.92 -6.26 5.15
CA ALA A 120 23.92 -5.69 6.50
C ALA A 120 25.06 -6.20 7.39
N GLN A 121 25.74 -7.30 7.02
CA GLN A 121 26.93 -7.78 7.73
C GLN A 121 28.09 -6.78 7.74
N ARG A 122 28.12 -5.85 6.79
CA ARG A 122 29.17 -4.83 6.67
C ARG A 122 28.92 -3.61 7.57
N LEU A 123 27.75 -3.54 8.20
CA LEU A 123 27.38 -2.45 9.08
C LEU A 123 28.22 -2.44 10.36
N SER A 124 28.46 -1.26 10.90
CA SER A 124 28.92 -1.07 12.28
C SER A 124 27.97 -1.75 13.26
N GLN A 125 28.47 -2.06 14.47
CA GLN A 125 27.68 -2.76 15.48
C GLN A 125 26.39 -2.00 15.83
N GLU A 126 26.45 -0.68 15.93
CA GLU A 126 25.30 0.17 16.20
C GLU A 126 24.30 0.20 15.04
N ALA A 127 24.78 0.33 13.79
CA ALA A 127 23.91 0.34 12.62
C ALA A 127 23.25 -1.03 12.38
N LYS A 128 23.99 -2.12 12.61
CA LYS A 128 23.47 -3.48 12.57
C LYS A 128 22.39 -3.71 13.64
N SER A 129 22.62 -3.22 14.85
CA SER A 129 21.60 -3.31 15.91
C SER A 129 20.33 -2.53 15.57
N LEU A 130 20.45 -1.35 14.97
CA LEU A 130 19.31 -0.58 14.47
C LEU A 130 18.55 -1.37 13.39
N TYR A 131 19.25 -1.90 12.39
CA TYR A 131 18.68 -2.76 11.35
C TYR A 131 17.91 -3.94 11.94
N GLU A 132 18.52 -4.71 12.84
CA GLU A 132 17.90 -5.87 13.48
C GLU A 132 16.63 -5.50 14.27
N LYS A 133 16.67 -4.39 15.03
CA LYS A 133 15.49 -3.88 15.76
C LYS A 133 14.35 -3.53 14.81
N VAL A 134 14.64 -2.78 13.74
CA VAL A 134 13.62 -2.42 12.74
C VAL A 134 12.97 -3.68 12.17
N TYR A 135 13.75 -4.65 11.69
CA TYR A 135 13.20 -5.87 11.08
C TYR A 135 12.48 -6.79 12.08
N SER A 136 12.84 -6.75 13.37
CA SER A 136 12.06 -7.43 14.41
C SER A 136 10.64 -6.86 14.56
N ILE A 137 10.47 -5.55 14.39
CA ILE A 137 9.17 -4.88 14.41
C ILE A 137 8.40 -5.20 13.11
N LEU A 138 9.05 -5.10 11.95
CA LEU A 138 8.44 -5.40 10.65
C LEU A 138 7.90 -6.84 10.57
N ASN A 139 8.63 -7.79 11.14
CA ASN A 139 8.24 -9.20 11.12
C ASN A 139 7.24 -9.56 12.24
N ASN A 140 6.92 -8.64 13.14
CA ASN A 140 5.94 -8.89 14.19
C ASN A 140 4.52 -8.76 13.61
N THR A 141 3.79 -9.87 13.51
CA THR A 141 2.42 -9.89 12.97
C THR A 141 1.34 -9.53 14.01
N GLU A 142 1.72 -9.41 15.28
CA GLU A 142 0.83 -9.06 16.40
C GLU A 142 0.56 -7.56 16.51
N VAL A 143 1.42 -6.72 15.91
CA VAL A 143 1.23 -5.27 15.89
C VAL A 143 0.30 -4.83 14.76
N THR A 144 -0.35 -3.69 14.96
CA THR A 144 -1.09 -2.99 13.90
C THR A 144 -0.13 -2.27 12.95
N ILE A 145 -0.59 -1.91 11.74
CA ILE A 145 0.19 -1.09 10.81
C ILE A 145 0.56 0.26 11.44
N ARG A 146 -0.36 0.86 12.21
CA ARG A 146 -0.10 2.12 12.93
C ARG A 146 1.00 1.95 13.98
N GLN A 147 0.95 0.89 14.78
CA GLN A 147 1.95 0.60 15.81
C GLN A 147 3.30 0.26 15.19
N GLU A 148 3.35 -0.54 14.12
CA GLU A 148 4.59 -0.80 13.38
C GLU A 148 5.27 0.50 12.97
N TYR A 149 4.52 1.42 12.35
CA TYR A 149 5.04 2.72 11.93
C TYR A 149 5.58 3.52 13.12
N GLN A 150 4.80 3.64 14.20
CA GLN A 150 5.22 4.38 15.40
C GLN A 150 6.47 3.78 16.06
N LEU A 151 6.52 2.45 16.20
CA LEU A 151 7.65 1.75 16.80
C LEU A 151 8.92 1.89 15.96
N VAL A 152 8.82 1.71 14.64
CA VAL A 152 9.98 1.85 13.74
C VAL A 152 10.47 3.30 13.71
N HIS A 153 9.56 4.27 13.59
CA HIS A 153 9.91 5.69 13.58
C HIS A 153 10.59 6.12 14.89
N THR A 154 10.05 5.69 16.04
CA THR A 154 10.67 5.94 17.35
C THR A 154 12.06 5.30 17.44
N THR A 155 12.20 4.06 16.99
CA THR A 155 13.49 3.34 16.98
C THR A 155 14.55 4.06 16.15
N ILE A 156 14.16 4.66 15.02
CA ILE A 156 15.06 5.46 14.17
C ILE A 156 15.43 6.78 14.85
N ASN A 157 14.45 7.49 15.42
CA ASN A 157 14.67 8.78 16.08
C ASN A 157 15.56 8.70 17.32
N GLU A 158 15.47 7.61 18.08
CA GLU A 158 16.30 7.38 19.27
C GLU A 158 17.72 6.88 18.92
N ALA A 159 17.96 6.46 17.69
CA ALA A 159 19.26 5.96 17.27
C ALA A 159 20.26 7.10 16.99
N LYS A 160 21.54 6.81 17.17
CA LYS A 160 22.62 7.76 16.83
C LYS A 160 22.58 8.08 15.34
N PHE A 161 22.66 9.35 14.97
CA PHE A 161 22.64 9.81 13.57
C PHE A 161 23.58 9.00 12.65
N LYS A 162 24.81 8.75 13.08
CA LYS A 162 25.78 7.94 12.30
C LYS A 162 25.27 6.53 11.99
N ALA A 163 24.63 5.88 12.96
CA ALA A 163 24.04 4.55 12.78
C ALA A 163 22.83 4.59 11.83
N VAL A 164 22.02 5.66 11.90
CA VAL A 164 20.88 5.88 10.99
C VAL A 164 21.35 6.07 9.55
N VAL A 165 22.36 6.92 9.32
CA VAL A 165 22.92 7.16 7.99
C VAL A 165 23.41 5.85 7.37
N GLU A 166 24.15 5.06 8.13
CA GLU A 166 24.70 3.79 7.65
C GLU A 166 23.61 2.74 7.37
N ALA A 167 22.60 2.64 8.25
CA ALA A 167 21.50 1.68 8.10
C ALA A 167 20.41 2.14 7.11
N SER A 168 20.43 3.40 6.65
CA SER A 168 19.34 4.01 5.87
C SER A 168 19.01 3.25 4.58
N GLU A 169 20.02 2.70 3.91
CA GLU A 169 19.82 1.92 2.66
C GLU A 169 19.11 0.58 2.89
N PHE A 170 18.99 0.13 4.14
CA PHE A 170 18.38 -1.14 4.53
C PHE A 170 16.97 -0.99 5.11
N ILE A 171 16.58 0.23 5.45
CA ILE A 171 15.32 0.53 6.12
C ILE A 171 14.35 1.10 5.08
N PRO A 172 13.09 0.61 5.01
CA PRO A 172 12.12 1.14 4.06
C PRO A 172 11.91 2.65 4.20
N ALA A 173 11.97 3.37 3.07
CA ALA A 173 11.89 4.84 3.01
C ALA A 173 10.66 5.42 3.73
N LYS A 174 9.54 4.68 3.76
CA LYS A 174 8.27 5.08 4.40
C LYS A 174 8.41 5.42 5.89
N TYR A 175 9.44 4.92 6.58
CA TYR A 175 9.64 5.17 8.01
C TYR A 175 10.47 6.41 8.33
N PHE A 176 11.19 6.92 7.35
CA PHE A 176 11.90 8.20 7.48
C PHE A 176 10.94 9.37 7.27
N ALA A 177 9.89 9.20 6.47
CA ALA A 177 8.86 10.21 6.26
C ALA A 177 8.21 10.65 7.59
N ASN A 178 8.14 11.97 7.81
CA ASN A 178 7.42 12.61 8.93
C ASN A 178 5.89 12.41 8.87
N THR A 179 5.37 11.90 7.75
CA THR A 179 3.97 11.53 7.56
C THR A 179 3.84 10.23 6.77
N PHE A 180 2.88 9.38 7.15
CA PHE A 180 2.53 8.16 6.40
C PHE A 180 1.90 8.56 5.04
N GLY A 181 2.67 8.54 3.96
CA GLY A 181 2.21 8.81 2.59
C GLY A 181 2.75 10.09 1.91
N GLY A 182 3.79 10.73 2.42
CA GLY A 182 4.37 11.96 1.85
C GLY A 182 5.90 11.93 1.68
N LEU A 183 6.36 12.57 0.59
CA LEU A 183 7.74 12.69 0.10
C LEU A 183 8.71 13.25 1.16
N PHE A 184 9.82 12.55 1.41
CA PHE A 184 10.83 13.02 2.37
C PHE A 184 11.87 13.94 1.74
N ALA A 185 12.23 15.00 2.48
CA ALA A 185 13.45 15.77 2.31
C ALA A 185 14.18 15.84 3.66
N PHE A 186 15.50 15.63 3.65
CA PHE A 186 16.35 15.79 4.83
C PHE A 186 16.55 17.28 5.12
N HIS A 187 16.36 17.70 6.38
CA HIS A 187 16.89 18.96 6.88
C HIS A 187 18.09 18.64 7.78
N ILE A 188 19.29 18.90 7.26
CA ILE A 188 20.51 18.95 8.07
C ILE A 188 20.48 20.30 8.79
N HIS A 189 20.39 20.29 10.11
CA HIS A 189 20.50 21.48 10.92
C HIS A 189 21.94 21.62 11.42
N ASP A 190 22.55 22.79 11.18
CA ASP A 190 23.90 23.08 11.69
C ASP A 190 23.91 23.32 13.21
N ASN A 191 22.75 23.59 13.82
CA ASN A 191 22.58 23.83 15.25
C ASN A 191 21.46 22.94 15.85
N PRO A 192 21.78 22.00 16.75
CA PRO A 192 20.81 21.07 17.33
C PRO A 192 19.81 21.72 18.30
N PHE A 193 19.99 22.99 18.66
CA PHE A 193 19.11 23.71 19.59
C PHE A 193 18.02 24.56 18.91
N ASP A 194 18.01 24.65 17.58
CA ASP A 194 17.06 25.49 16.83
C ASP A 194 15.74 24.79 16.45
N CYS A 195 15.44 23.63 17.06
CA CYS A 195 14.15 22.99 16.81
C CYS A 195 13.06 23.50 17.76
N TYR A 196 12.39 24.57 17.35
CA TYR A 196 11.26 25.14 18.09
C TYR A 196 9.94 24.40 17.86
N TYR A 197 9.88 23.52 16.84
CA TYR A 197 8.72 22.68 16.51
C TYR A 197 9.14 21.30 15.97
N CYS A 198 10.11 20.67 16.63
CA CYS A 198 10.21 19.21 16.69
C CYS A 198 9.28 18.76 17.83
#